data_AF-A0A3E0MZI6-F1
#
_entry.id   AF-A0A3E0MZI6-F1
#
_cell.length_a   1.000
_cell.length_b   1.000
_cell.length_c   1.000
_cell.angle_alpha   90.00
_cell.angle_beta   90.00
_cell.angle_gamma   90.00
#
_symmetry.space_group_name_H-M   'P 1'
#
loop_
_entity.id
_entity.type
_entity.pdbx_description
1 polymer ?
#
loop_
_entity_poly.entity_id
_entity_poly.type
_entity_poly.pdbx_seq_one_letter_code
_entity_poly.pdbx_strand_id
1 'polypeptide(L)'
;MAKPKAKPLSEATKAALRKKAEGTRFTYGQLAAVYRRGQGAYLSSGSRNVPMAAWAMGRVNSFVSGKGGARKADADILARGRKKK
;
A
#
# COMPACT_ATOMS: atom_id res chain seq x y z
N MET A 1 3.46 25.08 -6.23
CA MET A 1 3.87 24.03 -7.18
C MET A 1 2.94 22.82 -7.03
N ALA A 2 2.14 22.48 -8.03
CA ALA A 2 1.28 21.29 -7.98
C ALA A 2 2.14 20.02 -8.02
N LYS A 3 1.98 19.10 -7.05
CA LYS A 3 2.70 17.81 -7.07
C LYS A 3 2.32 17.05 -8.34
N PRO A 4 3.28 16.48 -9.09
CA PRO A 4 2.98 15.72 -10.30
C PRO A 4 1.99 14.60 -9.98
N LYS A 5 0.97 14.46 -10.83
CA LYS A 5 -0.08 13.45 -10.68
C LYS A 5 0.60 12.09 -10.78
N ALA A 6 0.66 11.37 -9.67
CA ALA A 6 1.47 10.17 -9.60
C ALA A 6 0.92 9.10 -10.56
N LYS A 7 1.82 8.46 -11.33
CA LYS A 7 1.50 7.52 -12.40
C LYS A 7 0.41 6.51 -11.99
N PRO A 8 -0.53 6.15 -12.89
CA PRO A 8 -1.54 5.15 -12.58
C PRO A 8 -0.86 3.82 -12.24
N LEU A 9 -1.41 3.09 -11.27
CA LEU A 9 -0.98 1.72 -11.00
C LEU A 9 -1.24 0.87 -12.25
N SER A 10 -0.36 -0.10 -12.53
CA SER A 10 -0.60 -1.06 -13.61
C SER A 10 -1.87 -1.87 -13.35
N GLU A 11 -2.56 -2.29 -14.41
CA GLU A 11 -3.78 -3.09 -14.28
C GLU A 11 -3.54 -4.39 -13.48
N ALA A 12 -2.38 -5.04 -13.69
CA ALA A 12 -1.98 -6.20 -12.91
C ALA A 12 -1.89 -5.90 -11.39
N THR A 13 -1.34 -4.73 -11.02
CA THR A 13 -1.27 -4.30 -9.62
C THR A 13 -2.66 -4.02 -9.07
N LYS A 14 -3.53 -3.36 -9.85
CA LYS A 14 -4.91 -3.09 -9.45
C LYS A 14 -5.68 -4.39 -9.22
N ALA A 15 -5.56 -5.35 -10.12
CA ALA A 15 -6.20 -6.67 -10.01
C ALA A 15 -5.71 -7.42 -8.76
N ALA A 16 -4.39 -7.44 -8.53
CA ALA A 16 -3.82 -8.06 -7.33
C ALA A 16 -4.33 -7.42 -6.03
N LEU A 17 -4.40 -6.08 -5.98
CA LEU A 17 -4.92 -5.36 -4.82
C LEU A 17 -6.43 -5.58 -4.62
N ARG A 18 -7.22 -5.68 -5.69
CA ARG A 18 -8.67 -5.99 -5.62
C ARG A 18 -8.91 -7.39 -5.07
N LYS A 19 -8.26 -8.40 -5.66
CA LYS A 19 -8.33 -9.80 -5.18
C LYS A 19 -7.92 -9.91 -3.71
N LYS A 20 -6.93 -9.11 -3.29
CA LYS A 20 -6.49 -9.07 -1.90
C LYS A 20 -7.47 -8.33 -0.99
N ALA A 21 -8.14 -7.30 -1.48
CA ALA A 21 -9.20 -6.61 -0.74
C ALA A 21 -10.36 -7.56 -0.45
N GLU A 22 -10.80 -8.34 -1.44
CA GLU A 22 -11.90 -9.31 -1.30
C GLU A 22 -11.65 -10.34 -0.19
N GLY A 23 -10.41 -10.82 -0.04
CA GLY A 23 -10.02 -11.76 1.02
C GLY A 23 -9.73 -11.12 2.38
N THR A 24 -9.97 -9.82 2.56
CA THR A 24 -9.58 -9.09 3.79
C THR A 24 -10.63 -8.10 4.22
N ARG A 25 -10.55 -7.63 5.46
CA ARG A 25 -11.40 -6.53 5.96
C ARG A 25 -11.05 -5.14 5.40
N PHE A 26 -10.10 -5.05 4.47
CA PHE A 26 -9.57 -3.79 3.97
C PHE A 26 -10.06 -3.51 2.56
N THR A 27 -10.41 -2.26 2.29
CA THR A 27 -10.85 -1.85 0.96
C THR A 27 -9.68 -1.76 -0.02
N TYR A 28 -9.97 -1.91 -1.32
CA TYR A 28 -8.99 -1.65 -2.38
C TYR A 28 -8.30 -0.29 -2.21
N GLY A 29 -9.04 0.75 -1.85
CA GLY A 29 -8.50 2.09 -1.64
C GLY A 29 -7.43 2.15 -0.53
N GLN A 30 -7.63 1.40 0.56
CA GLN A 30 -6.64 1.28 1.63
C GLN A 30 -5.39 0.52 1.16
N LEU A 31 -5.57 -0.62 0.49
CA LEU A 31 -4.45 -1.41 0.00
C LEU A 31 -3.65 -0.66 -1.07
N ALA A 32 -4.32 0.09 -1.95
CA ALA A 32 -3.69 0.95 -2.93
C ALA A 32 -2.91 2.10 -2.27
N ALA A 33 -3.46 2.71 -1.21
CA ALA A 33 -2.75 3.76 -0.46
C ALA A 33 -1.47 3.23 0.20
N VAL A 34 -1.54 2.05 0.84
CA VAL A 34 -0.37 1.37 1.44
C VAL A 34 0.66 1.03 0.36
N TYR A 35 0.22 0.48 -0.78
CA TYR A 35 1.11 0.16 -1.90
C TYR A 35 1.87 1.41 -2.38
N ARG A 36 1.15 2.52 -2.62
CA ARG A 36 1.76 3.79 -3.06
C ARG A 36 2.74 4.36 -2.04
N ARG A 37 2.42 4.28 -0.75
CA ARG A 37 3.34 4.69 0.30
C ARG A 37 4.54 3.75 0.42
N GLY A 38 4.35 2.47 0.13
CA GLY A 38 5.43 1.50 -0.08
C GLY A 38 6.39 1.93 -1.17
N GLN A 39 5.88 2.33 -2.33
CA GLN A 39 6.68 2.87 -3.43
C GLN A 39 7.44 4.15 -3.03
N GLY A 40 6.75 5.09 -2.36
CA GLY A 40 7.39 6.32 -1.88
C GLY A 40 8.54 6.05 -0.90
N ALA A 41 8.32 5.16 0.07
CA ALA A 41 9.36 4.79 1.02
C ALA A 41 10.54 4.04 0.39
N TYR A 42 10.30 3.24 -0.66
CA TYR A 42 11.37 2.62 -1.43
C TYR A 42 12.29 3.69 -2.05
N LEU A 43 11.69 4.72 -2.65
CA LEU A 43 12.42 5.82 -3.26
C LEU A 43 13.15 6.69 -2.23
N SER A 44 12.59 6.85 -1.03
CA SER A 44 13.21 7.65 0.04
C SER A 44 14.26 6.92 0.88
N SER A 45 14.20 5.59 1.00
CA SER A 45 15.09 4.83 1.90
C SER A 45 16.34 4.24 1.21
N GLY A 46 16.59 4.57 -0.05
CA GLY A 46 17.71 4.04 -0.82
C GLY A 46 17.45 2.66 -1.45
N SER A 47 18.45 2.17 -2.21
CA SER A 47 18.38 0.89 -2.91
C SER A 47 18.20 -0.27 -1.93
N ARG A 48 17.37 -1.25 -2.30
CA ARG A 48 17.17 -2.50 -1.54
C ARG A 48 17.45 -3.68 -2.46
N ASN A 49 17.73 -4.83 -1.87
CA ASN A 49 17.88 -6.11 -2.59
C ASN A 49 16.56 -6.65 -3.18
N VAL A 50 15.50 -5.84 -3.24
CA VAL A 50 14.18 -6.24 -3.75
C VAL A 50 13.64 -5.21 -4.72
N PRO A 51 12.96 -5.62 -5.80
CA PRO A 51 12.28 -4.70 -6.70
C PRO A 51 11.23 -3.85 -5.97
N MET A 52 11.04 -2.61 -6.39
CA MET A 52 10.06 -1.68 -5.80
C MET A 52 8.65 -2.28 -5.72
N ALA A 53 8.22 -3.01 -6.76
CA ALA A 53 6.91 -3.65 -6.78
C ALA A 53 6.77 -4.72 -5.69
N ALA A 54 7.80 -5.54 -5.50
CA ALA A 54 7.85 -6.57 -4.46
C ALA A 54 7.88 -5.94 -3.06
N TRP A 55 8.65 -4.86 -2.89
CA TRP A 55 8.70 -4.08 -1.65
C TRP A 55 7.32 -3.51 -1.27
N ALA A 56 6.66 -2.83 -2.21
CA ALA A 56 5.35 -2.23 -2.00
C ALA A 56 4.29 -3.30 -1.68
N MET A 57 4.32 -4.43 -2.38
CA MET A 57 3.43 -5.56 -2.10
C MET A 57 3.72 -6.21 -0.74
N GLY A 58 4.99 -6.29 -0.33
CA GLY A 58 5.39 -6.74 1.01
C GLY A 58 4.74 -5.92 2.11
N ARG A 59 4.69 -4.59 1.97
CA ARG A 59 3.98 -3.72 2.92
C ARG A 59 2.48 -3.95 2.93
N VAL A 60 1.84 -4.15 1.77
CA VAL A 60 0.42 -4.51 1.68
C VAL A 60 0.16 -5.84 2.41
N ASN A 61 1.05 -6.82 2.25
CA ASN A 61 0.97 -8.10 2.95
C ASN A 61 1.11 -7.96 4.46
N SER A 62 2.08 -7.17 4.94
CA SER A 62 2.25 -6.85 6.36
C SER A 62 1.07 -6.05 6.93
N PHE A 63 0.49 -5.13 6.16
CA PHE A 63 -0.68 -4.35 6.57
C PHE A 63 -1.91 -5.24 6.74
N VAL A 64 -2.14 -6.12 5.76
CA VAL A 64 -3.23 -7.10 5.77
C VAL A 64 -3.07 -8.09 6.93
N SER A 65 -1.92 -8.75 7.05
CA SER A 65 -1.69 -9.78 8.07
C SER A 65 -1.62 -9.19 9.47
N GLY A 66 -1.14 -7.95 9.59
CA GLY A 66 -0.83 -7.34 10.88
C GLY A 66 0.45 -7.78 11.52
N LYS A 67 1.17 -8.68 10.85
CA LYS A 67 2.49 -9.10 11.26
C LYS A 67 3.49 -8.08 10.67
N GLY A 68 4.14 -7.34 11.56
CA GLY A 68 5.15 -6.32 11.23
C GLY A 68 4.70 -4.87 11.47
N GLY A 69 5.61 -3.92 11.23
CA GLY A 69 5.41 -2.49 11.52
C GLY A 69 4.52 -1.72 10.55
N ALA A 70 3.99 -2.35 9.49
CA ALA A 70 3.22 -1.66 8.45
C ALA A 70 1.91 -1.05 9.00
N ARG A 71 1.20 -1.72 9.92
CA ARG A 71 0.00 -1.12 10.53
C ARG A 71 0.29 0.12 11.40
N LYS A 72 1.51 0.22 11.96
CA LYS A 72 1.97 1.39 12.71
C LYS A 72 2.41 2.50 11.75
N ALA A 73 3.11 2.16 10.67
CA ALA A 73 3.54 3.10 9.63
C ALA A 73 2.37 3.66 8.79
N ASP A 74 1.31 2.88 8.62
CA ASP A 74 0.11 3.22 7.85
C ASP A 74 -1.13 3.36 8.75
N ALA A 75 -0.92 3.79 10.00
CA ALA A 75 -1.98 3.94 10.99
C ALA A 75 -3.05 4.96 10.56
N ASP A 76 -2.68 5.98 9.80
CA ASP A 76 -3.60 6.96 9.20
C ASP A 76 -4.55 6.31 8.18
N ILE A 77 -4.06 5.35 7.38
CA ILE A 77 -4.85 4.60 6.41
C ILE A 77 -5.79 3.61 7.12
N LEU A 78 -5.31 3.01 8.20
CA LEU A 78 -6.13 2.16 9.07
C LEU A 78 -7.26 2.97 9.74
N ALA A 79 -6.93 4.14 10.29
CA ALA A 79 -7.89 5.04 10.94
C ALA A 79 -8.91 5.62 9.95
N ARG A 80 -8.51 5.95 8.72
CA ARG A 80 -9.42 6.40 7.65
C ARG A 80 -10.47 5.35 7.28
N GLY A 81 -10.11 4.06 7.33
CA GLY A 81 -11.08 2.97 7.13
C GLY A 81 -12.17 2.90 8.20
N ARG A 82 -11.85 3.29 9.45
CA ARG A 82 -12.82 3.34 10.56
C ARG A 82 -13.75 4.56 10.50
N LYS A 83 -13.35 5.65 9.81
CA LYS A 83 -14.12 6.90 9.74
C LYS A 83 -15.19 6.94 8.63
N LYS A 84 -15.27 5.93 7.76
CA LYS A 84 -16.46 5.74 6.91
C LYS A 84 -17.48 4.93 7.70
N LYS A 85 -18.25 5.61 8.54
CA LYS A 85 -19.51 5.13 9.09
C LYS A 85 -20.59 6.12 8.67
#